data_AF-A0A1R4KAG7-F1
#
_entry.id   AF-A0A1R4KAG7-F1
#
_cell.length_a   1.000
_cell.length_b   1.000
_cell.length_c   1.000
_cell.angle_alpha   90.00
_cell.angle_beta   90.00
_cell.angle_gamma   90.00
#
_symmetry.space_group_name_H-M   'P 1'
#
loop_
_entity.id
_entity.type
_entity.pdbx_description
1 polymer ?
#
loop_
_entity_poly.entity_id
_entity_poly.type
_entity_poly.pdbx_seq_one_letter_code
_entity_poly.pdbx_strand_id
1 'polypeptide(L)'
;MLNSRFFDKDRSVQERWFRMKFHRNFGLQIKAVFLWRLYRKLEKEFKAKDKVINGAIEITVKECKKVNEELFPATKQFLNIGLYFLLAERDIQALKADAFAHPNETKRNIALRALLLTIYEWDMGKVTGRRMQFIYESTGLSDSSRSMVVDALKKLKKARKAIENEISEARHNTIAHREADALHQYEIISELKIMDFSIALTGLYEASDMLLKSLVKAMLEIGTTENLFNQVNYRKK
;
A
#
# COMPACT_ATOMS: atom_id res chain seq x y z
N MET A 1 1.06 50.18 14.14
CA MET A 1 0.32 50.84 15.24
C MET A 1 -1.10 50.28 15.25
N LEU A 2 -1.50 49.57 16.31
CA LEU A 2 -2.89 49.12 16.50
C LEU A 2 -3.70 50.34 16.95
N ASN A 3 -4.59 50.84 16.10
CA ASN A 3 -5.45 51.98 16.41
C ASN A 3 -6.32 51.68 17.64
N SER A 4 -6.44 52.64 18.57
CA SER A 4 -7.28 52.58 19.77
C SER A 4 -8.71 52.07 19.49
N ARG A 5 -9.27 52.44 18.34
CA ARG A 5 -10.58 51.98 17.82
C ARG A 5 -10.74 50.47 17.63
N PHE A 6 -9.66 49.68 17.62
CA PHE A 6 -9.73 48.22 17.49
C PHE A 6 -10.03 47.54 18.83
N PHE A 7 -9.53 48.09 19.94
CA PHE A 7 -9.77 47.59 21.28
C PHE A 7 -11.18 47.93 21.81
N ASP A 8 -11.83 48.94 21.21
CA ASP A 8 -13.23 49.32 21.49
C ASP A 8 -14.26 48.42 20.76
N LYS A 9 -13.83 47.54 19.84
CA LYS A 9 -14.75 46.63 19.12
C LYS A 9 -15.11 45.41 19.95
N ASP A 10 -16.28 44.84 19.65
CA ASP A 10 -16.77 43.62 20.27
C ASP A 10 -15.74 42.47 20.24
N ARG A 11 -15.66 41.71 21.34
CA ARG A 11 -14.61 40.70 21.61
C ARG A 11 -14.55 39.63 20.53
N SER A 12 -15.72 39.30 19.96
CA SER A 12 -15.89 38.36 18.84
C SER A 12 -15.11 38.79 17.57
N VAL A 13 -15.08 40.09 17.27
CA VAL A 13 -14.40 40.67 16.11
C VAL A 13 -12.89 40.69 16.32
N GLN A 14 -12.45 41.02 17.53
CA GLN A 14 -11.03 40.99 17.91
C GLN A 14 -10.47 39.57 17.80
N GLU A 15 -11.17 38.58 18.36
CA GLU A 15 -10.77 37.18 18.29
C GLU A 15 -10.68 36.66 16.85
N ARG A 16 -11.66 36.99 15.99
CA ARG A 16 -11.64 36.58 14.59
C ARG A 16 -10.45 37.20 13.84
N TRP A 17 -10.16 38.47 14.07
CA TRP A 17 -9.00 39.14 13.47
C TRP A 17 -7.68 38.55 13.97
N PHE A 18 -7.55 38.29 15.29
CA PHE A 18 -6.37 37.63 15.85
C PHE A 18 -6.20 36.22 15.29
N ARG A 19 -7.26 35.41 15.18
CA ARG A 19 -7.20 34.08 14.55
C ARG A 19 -6.75 34.18 13.09
N MET A 20 -7.32 35.09 12.30
CA MET A 20 -6.91 35.28 10.91
C MET A 20 -5.43 35.72 10.79
N LYS A 21 -5.00 36.68 11.60
CA LYS A 21 -3.61 37.17 11.60
C LYS A 21 -2.64 36.10 12.07
N PHE A 22 -3.02 35.34 13.09
CA PHE A 22 -2.25 34.21 13.59
C PHE A 22 -2.13 33.10 12.55
N HIS A 23 -3.23 32.69 11.90
CA HIS A 23 -3.19 31.71 10.81
C HIS A 23 -2.36 32.21 9.62
N ARG A 24 -2.46 33.50 9.27
CA ARG A 24 -1.69 34.09 8.17
C ARG A 24 -0.18 34.09 8.46
N ASN A 25 0.22 34.37 9.69
CA ASN A 25 1.63 34.48 10.06
C ASN A 25 2.26 33.13 10.45
N PHE A 26 1.50 32.26 11.12
CA PHE A 26 2.01 31.03 11.74
C PHE A 26 1.38 29.76 11.17
N GLY A 27 0.33 29.83 10.35
CA GLY A 27 -0.40 28.65 9.87
C GLY A 27 0.48 27.65 9.13
N LEU A 28 1.40 28.13 8.28
CA LEU A 28 2.36 27.27 7.57
C LEU A 28 3.36 26.60 8.52
N GLN A 29 3.87 27.35 9.51
CA GLN A 29 4.80 26.83 10.51
C GLN A 29 4.12 25.80 11.42
N ILE A 30 2.89 26.07 11.85
CA ILE A 30 2.07 25.17 12.65
C ILE A 30 1.78 23.88 11.87
N LYS A 31 1.37 23.99 10.60
CA LYS A 31 1.17 22.84 9.71
C LYS A 31 2.45 22.01 9.57
N ALA A 32 3.60 22.65 9.37
CA ALA A 32 4.88 21.96 9.26
C ALA A 32 5.26 21.21 10.56
N VAL A 33 5.04 21.82 11.73
CA VAL A 33 5.28 21.17 13.03
C VAL A 33 4.34 19.98 13.24
N PHE A 34 3.05 20.12 12.93
CA PHE A 34 2.09 19.01 13.02
C PHE A 34 2.47 17.86 12.08
N LEU A 35 2.80 18.16 10.82
CA LEU A 35 3.25 17.17 9.84
C LEU A 35 4.53 16.49 10.31
N TRP A 36 5.51 17.22 10.81
CA TRP A 36 6.75 16.64 11.31
C TRP A 36 6.53 15.71 12.52
N ARG A 37 5.64 16.08 13.44
CA ARG A 37 5.26 15.21 14.57
C ARG A 37 4.56 13.94 14.08
N LEU A 38 3.61 14.08 13.16
CA LEU A 38 2.90 12.96 12.55
C LEU A 38 3.86 12.05 11.80
N TYR A 39 4.75 12.62 10.99
CA TYR A 39 5.79 11.94 10.25
C TYR A 39 6.65 11.07 11.17
N ARG A 40 7.20 11.64 12.24
CA ARG A 40 8.03 10.88 13.19
C ARG A 40 7.26 9.75 13.88
N LYS A 41 5.98 9.94 14.15
CA LYS A 41 5.13 8.88 14.71
C LYS A 41 4.95 7.75 13.70
N LEU A 42 4.53 8.08 12.49
CA LEU A 42 4.31 7.12 11.40
C LEU A 42 5.60 6.40 11.01
N GLU A 43 6.72 7.11 10.91
CA GLU A 43 8.03 6.54 10.59
C GLU A 43 8.43 5.48 11.63
N LYS A 44 8.21 5.73 12.92
CA LYS A 44 8.48 4.73 13.98
C LYS A 44 7.59 3.50 13.85
N GLU A 45 6.28 3.69 13.69
CA GLU A 45 5.33 2.59 13.53
C GLU A 45 5.63 1.78 12.27
N PHE A 46 6.00 2.45 11.18
CA PHE A 46 6.28 1.82 9.90
C PHE A 46 7.64 1.13 9.86
N LYS A 47 8.65 1.63 10.56
CA LYS A 47 9.93 0.91 10.76
C LYS A 47 9.75 -0.41 11.48
N ALA A 48 8.88 -0.47 12.48
CA ALA A 48 8.57 -1.72 13.16
C ALA A 48 7.93 -2.73 12.21
N LYS A 49 6.97 -2.29 11.38
CA LYS A 49 6.34 -3.14 10.35
C LYS A 49 7.33 -3.57 9.26
N ASP A 50 8.18 -2.67 8.79
CA ASP A 50 9.19 -2.94 7.78
C ASP A 50 10.14 -4.07 8.23
N LYS A 51 10.59 -4.03 9.50
CA LYS A 51 11.39 -5.13 10.08
C LYS A 51 10.66 -6.47 10.02
N VAL A 52 9.36 -6.50 10.32
CA VAL A 52 8.55 -7.73 10.27
C VAL A 52 8.39 -8.23 8.83
N ILE A 53 8.10 -7.34 7.88
CA ILE A 53 7.96 -7.69 6.46
C ILE A 53 9.28 -8.24 5.91
N ASN A 54 10.41 -7.59 6.19
CA ASN A 54 11.72 -8.05 5.76
C ASN A 54 12.06 -9.42 6.36
N GLY A 55 11.77 -9.65 7.65
CA GLY A 55 11.91 -10.98 8.26
C GLY A 55 11.03 -12.04 7.58
N ALA A 56 9.78 -11.70 7.25
CA ALA A 56 8.89 -12.61 6.53
C ALA A 56 9.40 -12.93 5.12
N ILE A 57 9.95 -11.94 4.41
CA ILE A 57 10.58 -12.11 3.10
C ILE A 57 11.78 -13.06 3.21
N GLU A 58 12.69 -12.82 4.16
CA GLU A 58 13.88 -13.65 4.36
C GLU A 58 13.53 -15.12 4.64
N ILE A 59 12.55 -15.35 5.53
CA ILE A 59 12.05 -16.70 5.83
C ILE A 59 11.42 -17.32 4.58
N THR A 60 10.57 -16.59 3.88
CA THR A 60 9.90 -17.09 2.67
C THR A 60 10.93 -17.45 1.58
N VAL A 61 11.96 -16.63 1.39
CA VAL A 61 13.06 -16.90 0.44
C VAL A 61 13.84 -18.14 0.85
N LYS A 62 14.18 -18.26 2.15
CA LYS A 62 14.90 -19.42 2.68
C LYS A 62 14.13 -20.71 2.45
N GLU A 63 12.83 -20.71 2.77
CA GLU A 63 11.99 -21.91 2.60
C GLU A 63 11.71 -22.19 1.12
N CYS A 64 11.47 -21.17 0.29
CA CYS A 64 11.29 -21.34 -1.16
C CYS A 64 12.53 -21.97 -1.84
N LYS A 65 13.74 -21.67 -1.35
CA LYS A 65 15.00 -22.29 -1.82
C LYS A 65 15.20 -23.72 -1.34
N LYS A 66 14.66 -24.07 -0.16
CA LYS A 66 14.81 -25.42 0.43
C LYS A 66 13.78 -26.42 -0.07
N VAL A 67 12.59 -25.97 -0.43
CA VAL A 67 11.51 -26.85 -0.88
C VAL A 67 11.96 -27.61 -2.12
N ASN A 68 11.91 -28.95 -2.04
CA ASN A 68 12.14 -29.81 -3.19
C ASN A 68 10.96 -29.65 -4.18
N GLU A 69 11.25 -29.06 -5.34
CA GLU A 69 10.24 -28.77 -6.37
C GLU A 69 9.67 -30.02 -7.03
N GLU A 70 10.42 -31.13 -7.06
CA GLU A 70 9.95 -32.39 -7.64
C GLU A 70 8.87 -33.03 -6.75
N LEU A 71 9.01 -32.91 -5.43
CA LEU A 71 8.09 -33.49 -4.47
C LEU A 71 6.95 -32.54 -4.07
N PHE A 72 7.25 -31.24 -3.94
CA PHE A 72 6.30 -30.23 -3.44
C PHE A 72 6.22 -29.01 -4.37
N PRO A 73 5.87 -29.20 -5.66
CA PRO A 73 5.81 -28.11 -6.64
C PRO A 73 4.80 -27.03 -6.26
N ALA A 74 3.68 -27.41 -5.65
CA ALA A 74 2.62 -26.48 -5.29
C ALA A 74 2.99 -25.61 -4.10
N THR A 75 3.60 -26.19 -3.07
CA THR A 75 4.18 -25.43 -1.95
C THR A 75 5.16 -24.37 -2.45
N LYS A 76 6.06 -24.74 -3.38
CA LYS A 76 7.04 -23.79 -3.95
C LYS A 76 6.37 -22.66 -4.72
N GLN A 77 5.38 -22.97 -5.55
CA GLN A 77 4.61 -21.95 -6.28
C GLN A 77 3.82 -21.04 -5.33
N PHE A 78 3.23 -21.59 -4.27
CA PHE A 78 2.50 -20.82 -3.27
C PHE A 78 3.41 -19.86 -2.50
N LEU A 79 4.59 -20.33 -2.07
CA LEU A 79 5.61 -19.48 -1.46
C LEU A 79 6.07 -18.35 -2.39
N ASN A 80 6.23 -18.63 -3.70
CA ASN A 80 6.57 -17.61 -4.68
C ASN A 80 5.47 -16.54 -4.85
N ILE A 81 4.19 -16.93 -4.77
CA ILE A 81 3.06 -15.99 -4.77
C ILE A 81 3.08 -15.13 -3.49
N GLY A 82 3.31 -15.74 -2.34
CA GLY A 82 3.49 -15.03 -1.07
C GLY A 82 4.66 -14.06 -1.12
N LEU A 83 5.79 -14.46 -1.68
CA LEU A 83 6.96 -13.60 -1.86
C LEU A 83 6.65 -12.40 -2.76
N TYR A 84 5.98 -12.62 -3.90
CA TYR A 84 5.56 -11.54 -4.79
C TYR A 84 4.66 -10.53 -4.08
N PHE A 85 3.72 -11.01 -3.26
CA PHE A 85 2.87 -10.17 -2.41
C PHE A 85 3.70 -9.36 -1.39
N LEU A 86 4.60 -10.02 -0.65
CA LEU A 86 5.40 -9.39 0.39
C LEU A 86 6.36 -8.31 -0.14
N LEU A 87 6.95 -8.53 -1.33
CA LEU A 87 7.84 -7.56 -1.96
C LEU A 87 7.08 -6.26 -2.29
N ALA A 88 5.87 -6.36 -2.84
CA ALA A 88 5.05 -5.19 -3.11
C ALA A 88 4.64 -4.48 -1.81
N GLU A 89 4.24 -5.23 -0.77
CA GLU A 89 3.90 -4.67 0.54
C GLU A 89 5.07 -3.93 1.19
N ARG A 90 6.31 -4.46 1.07
CA ARG A 90 7.51 -3.77 1.54
C ARG A 90 7.70 -2.42 0.85
N ASP A 91 7.59 -2.40 -0.47
CA ASP A 91 7.82 -1.18 -1.27
C ASP A 91 6.74 -0.11 -0.96
N ILE A 92 5.48 -0.53 -0.83
CA ILE A 92 4.39 0.34 -0.37
C ILE A 92 4.70 0.85 1.05
N GLN A 93 5.06 -0.04 1.98
CA GLN A 93 5.33 0.30 3.37
C GLN A 93 6.46 1.33 3.53
N ALA A 94 7.51 1.23 2.70
CA ALA A 94 8.61 2.19 2.68
C ALA A 94 8.16 3.61 2.28
N LEU A 95 7.17 3.72 1.39
CA LEU A 95 6.70 5.01 0.86
C LEU A 95 5.61 5.68 1.69
N LYS A 96 4.87 4.91 2.52
CA LYS A 96 3.70 5.43 3.27
C LYS A 96 4.06 6.67 4.11
N ALA A 97 5.05 6.59 5.00
CA ALA A 97 5.33 7.70 5.92
C ALA A 97 5.61 9.00 5.15
N ASP A 98 6.39 8.90 4.08
CA ASP A 98 6.76 10.05 3.27
C ASP A 98 5.56 10.60 2.50
N ALA A 99 4.75 9.73 1.90
CA ALA A 99 3.55 10.12 1.15
C ALA A 99 2.49 10.80 2.03
N PHE A 100 2.30 10.33 3.27
CA PHE A 100 1.25 10.86 4.16
C PHE A 100 1.66 12.12 4.91
N ALA A 101 2.91 12.21 5.37
CA ALA A 101 3.23 13.20 6.40
C ALA A 101 4.57 13.93 6.21
N HIS A 102 5.34 13.65 5.15
CA HIS A 102 6.63 14.31 4.99
C HIS A 102 6.49 15.85 5.04
N PRO A 103 7.28 16.57 5.87
CA PRO A 103 7.12 18.00 6.07
C PRO A 103 7.42 18.82 4.80
N ASN A 104 8.40 18.39 4.01
CA ASN A 104 8.66 18.93 2.67
C ASN A 104 7.60 18.41 1.68
N GLU A 105 6.88 19.33 1.05
CA GLU A 105 5.81 19.06 0.08
C GLU A 105 6.28 18.36 -1.19
N THR A 106 7.41 18.78 -1.77
CA THR A 106 7.98 18.13 -2.96
C THR A 106 8.29 16.67 -2.69
N LYS A 107 8.94 16.36 -1.56
CA LYS A 107 9.23 14.98 -1.16
C LYS A 107 7.94 14.17 -0.93
N ARG A 108 6.95 14.79 -0.29
CA ARG A 108 5.63 14.17 -0.09
C ARG A 108 4.94 13.83 -1.41
N ASN A 109 4.94 14.75 -2.39
CA ASN A 109 4.33 14.54 -3.70
C ASN A 109 5.09 13.51 -4.54
N ILE A 110 6.43 13.45 -4.44
CA ILE A 110 7.22 12.38 -5.08
C ILE A 110 6.87 11.02 -4.46
N ALA A 111 6.87 10.92 -3.13
CA ALA A 111 6.55 9.68 -2.43
C ALA A 111 5.11 9.22 -2.70
N LEU A 112 4.14 10.14 -2.74
CA LEU A 112 2.77 9.84 -3.11
C LEU A 112 2.67 9.28 -4.53
N ARG A 113 3.30 9.92 -5.52
CA ARG A 113 3.32 9.41 -6.90
C ARG A 113 3.96 8.03 -7.01
N ALA A 114 5.09 7.81 -6.32
CA ALA A 114 5.74 6.52 -6.27
C ALA A 114 4.84 5.45 -5.65
N LEU A 115 4.18 5.76 -4.51
CA LEU A 115 3.25 4.87 -3.83
C LEU A 115 2.10 4.46 -4.76
N LEU A 116 1.48 5.44 -5.41
CA LEU A 116 0.36 5.24 -6.32
C LEU A 116 0.76 4.41 -7.54
N LEU A 117 1.96 4.65 -8.10
CA LEU A 117 2.51 3.87 -9.19
C LEU A 117 2.80 2.42 -8.77
N THR A 118 3.42 2.20 -7.61
CA THR A 118 3.67 0.87 -7.07
C THR A 118 2.37 0.08 -6.95
N ILE A 119 1.31 0.71 -6.44
CA ILE A 119 -0.02 0.08 -6.32
C ILE A 119 -0.60 -0.22 -7.70
N TYR A 120 -0.52 0.73 -8.63
CA TYR A 120 -1.00 0.57 -10.00
C TYR A 120 -0.37 -0.68 -10.66
N GLU A 121 0.94 -0.84 -10.53
CA GLU A 121 1.73 -1.91 -11.13
C GLU A 121 1.62 -3.27 -10.42
N TRP A 122 1.15 -3.26 -9.17
CA TRP A 122 1.00 -4.43 -8.31
C TRP A 122 -0.17 -5.33 -8.74
N ASP A 123 0.03 -6.07 -9.82
CA ASP A 123 -0.97 -7.02 -10.33
C ASP A 123 -0.68 -8.45 -9.87
N MET A 124 -1.43 -8.92 -8.87
CA MET A 124 -1.39 -10.33 -8.41
C MET A 124 -1.84 -11.31 -9.50
N GLY A 125 -2.56 -10.87 -10.53
CA GLY A 125 -2.95 -11.70 -11.68
C GLY A 125 -1.75 -12.33 -12.41
N LYS A 126 -0.59 -11.64 -12.40
CA LYS A 126 0.67 -12.11 -13.01
C LYS A 126 1.20 -13.40 -12.38
N VAL A 127 0.92 -13.65 -11.11
CA VAL A 127 1.45 -14.81 -10.35
C VAL A 127 0.39 -15.80 -9.93
N THR A 128 -0.90 -15.47 -9.99
CA THR A 128 -1.98 -16.31 -9.44
C THR A 128 -2.69 -17.18 -10.47
N GLY A 129 -3.01 -16.71 -11.67
CA GLY A 129 -3.91 -17.36 -12.65
C GLY A 129 -3.96 -18.90 -12.68
N ARG A 130 -3.29 -19.54 -13.65
CA ARG A 130 -3.28 -21.03 -13.76
C ARG A 130 -2.52 -21.69 -12.59
N ARG A 131 -1.62 -20.96 -11.94
CA ARG A 131 -0.78 -21.45 -10.83
C ARG A 131 -1.62 -21.76 -9.59
N MET A 132 -2.57 -20.89 -9.23
CA MET A 132 -3.44 -21.14 -8.07
C MET A 132 -4.39 -22.32 -8.31
N GLN A 133 -4.89 -22.49 -9.53
CA GLN A 133 -5.72 -23.66 -9.84
C GLN A 133 -4.93 -24.96 -9.64
N PHE A 134 -3.70 -25.02 -10.15
CA PHE A 134 -2.79 -26.13 -9.89
C PHE A 134 -2.53 -26.33 -8.39
N ILE A 135 -2.27 -25.25 -7.64
CA ILE A 135 -2.04 -25.34 -6.19
C ILE A 135 -3.26 -25.95 -5.49
N TYR A 136 -4.46 -25.46 -5.76
CA TYR A 136 -5.67 -25.99 -5.12
C TYR A 136 -5.89 -27.47 -5.41
N GLU A 137 -5.68 -27.90 -6.65
CA GLU A 137 -5.86 -29.29 -7.06
C GLU A 137 -4.79 -30.23 -6.47
N SER A 138 -3.55 -29.78 -6.40
CA SER A 138 -2.42 -30.60 -5.96
C SER A 138 -2.23 -30.65 -4.46
N THR A 139 -2.61 -29.61 -3.73
CA THR A 139 -2.54 -29.62 -2.26
C THR A 139 -3.78 -30.21 -1.61
N GLY A 140 -4.92 -30.27 -2.31
CA GLY A 140 -6.19 -30.67 -1.69
C GLY A 140 -6.71 -29.63 -0.69
N LEU A 141 -6.48 -28.33 -0.98
CA LEU A 141 -6.89 -27.26 -0.09
C LEU A 141 -8.41 -27.27 0.13
N SER A 142 -8.86 -27.09 1.37
CA SER A 142 -10.29 -27.01 1.70
C SER A 142 -10.99 -25.89 0.94
N ASP A 143 -12.26 -26.11 0.59
CA ASP A 143 -13.09 -25.11 -0.10
C ASP A 143 -13.20 -23.80 0.70
N SER A 144 -13.16 -23.89 2.04
CA SER A 144 -13.10 -22.72 2.92
C SER A 144 -11.84 -21.88 2.68
N SER A 145 -10.65 -22.48 2.77
CA SER A 145 -9.40 -21.73 2.57
C SER A 145 -9.23 -21.27 1.13
N ARG A 146 -9.69 -22.08 0.16
CA ARG A 146 -9.71 -21.71 -1.27
C ARG A 146 -10.57 -20.47 -1.51
N SER A 147 -11.81 -20.48 -1.03
CA SER A 147 -12.74 -19.36 -1.21
C SER A 147 -12.21 -18.07 -0.56
N MET A 148 -11.63 -18.16 0.64
CA MET A 148 -11.01 -17.01 1.32
C MET A 148 -9.90 -16.37 0.47
N VAL A 149 -8.98 -17.17 -0.07
CA VAL A 149 -7.89 -16.66 -0.93
C VAL A 149 -8.46 -16.06 -2.22
N VAL A 150 -9.40 -16.73 -2.88
CA VAL A 150 -10.02 -16.25 -4.12
C VAL A 150 -10.74 -14.92 -3.90
N ASP A 151 -11.52 -14.80 -2.83
CA ASP A 151 -12.26 -13.59 -2.52
C ASP A 151 -11.31 -12.45 -2.13
N ALA A 152 -10.21 -12.75 -1.43
CA ALA A 152 -9.18 -11.76 -1.15
C ALA A 152 -8.48 -11.23 -2.40
N LEU A 153 -8.12 -12.11 -3.33
CA LEU A 153 -7.55 -11.70 -4.61
C LEU A 153 -8.54 -10.85 -5.42
N LYS A 154 -9.84 -11.21 -5.42
CA LYS A 154 -10.88 -10.41 -6.09
C LYS A 154 -11.03 -9.03 -5.47
N LYS A 155 -11.09 -8.93 -4.13
CA LYS A 155 -11.18 -7.64 -3.43
C LYS A 155 -9.96 -6.78 -3.70
N LEU A 156 -8.75 -7.35 -3.62
CA LEU A 156 -7.51 -6.62 -3.90
C LEU A 156 -7.49 -6.12 -5.35
N LYS A 157 -7.87 -6.96 -6.32
CA LYS A 157 -7.99 -6.56 -7.72
C LYS A 157 -9.00 -5.42 -7.93
N LYS A 158 -10.14 -5.45 -7.23
CA LYS A 158 -11.16 -4.39 -7.30
C LYS A 158 -10.64 -3.09 -6.70
N ALA A 159 -9.98 -3.14 -5.54
CA ALA A 159 -9.39 -1.97 -4.89
C ALA A 159 -8.28 -1.36 -5.75
N ARG A 160 -7.40 -2.18 -6.32
CA ARG A 160 -6.38 -1.72 -7.28
C ARG A 160 -7.00 -1.02 -8.49
N LYS A 161 -8.06 -1.58 -9.07
CA LYS A 161 -8.77 -0.97 -10.22
C LYS A 161 -9.36 0.40 -9.90
N ALA A 162 -9.87 0.60 -8.69
CA ALA A 162 -10.38 1.91 -8.28
C ALA A 162 -9.25 2.97 -8.28
N ILE A 163 -8.11 2.61 -7.69
CA ILE A 163 -6.90 3.45 -7.70
C ILE A 163 -6.40 3.68 -9.13
N GLU A 164 -6.37 2.65 -9.97
CA GLU A 164 -5.96 2.75 -11.37
C GLU A 164 -6.83 3.73 -12.18
N ASN A 165 -8.15 3.72 -11.97
CA ASN A 165 -9.04 4.66 -12.64
C ASN A 165 -8.79 6.11 -12.18
N GLU A 166 -8.51 6.33 -10.90
CA GLU A 166 -8.25 7.67 -10.34
C GLU A 166 -6.85 8.21 -10.72
N ILE A 167 -5.88 7.34 -11.02
CA ILE A 167 -4.48 7.71 -11.24
C ILE A 167 -4.06 7.58 -12.71
N SER A 168 -4.92 7.05 -13.58
CA SER A 168 -4.60 6.87 -15.00
C SER A 168 -4.05 8.16 -15.64
N GLU A 169 -4.70 9.30 -15.41
CA GLU A 169 -4.25 10.60 -15.91
C GLU A 169 -2.93 11.06 -15.23
N ALA A 170 -2.90 11.03 -13.90
CA ALA A 170 -1.70 11.39 -13.14
C ALA A 170 -0.48 10.55 -13.52
N ARG A 171 -0.63 9.26 -13.85
CA ARG A 171 0.45 8.34 -14.25
C ARG A 171 1.15 8.74 -15.55
N HIS A 172 0.41 9.26 -16.52
CA HIS A 172 1.02 9.72 -17.77
C HIS A 172 1.85 11.00 -17.54
N ASN A 173 1.52 11.74 -16.47
CA ASN A 173 2.12 13.02 -16.11
C ASN A 173 2.98 12.98 -14.84
N THR A 174 3.20 11.82 -14.20
CA THR A 174 3.88 11.73 -12.90
C THR A 174 5.40 11.88 -12.99
N ILE A 175 6.01 11.67 -14.16
CA ILE A 175 7.46 11.85 -14.38
C ILE A 175 7.64 13.13 -15.19
N ALA A 176 8.25 14.16 -14.59
CA ALA A 176 8.59 15.40 -15.28
C ALA A 176 9.25 15.09 -16.64
N HIS A 177 8.85 15.79 -17.71
CA HIS A 177 9.34 15.62 -19.10
C HIS A 177 8.73 14.47 -19.91
N ARG A 178 7.66 13.82 -19.42
CA ARG A 178 6.92 12.81 -20.21
C ARG A 178 5.88 13.43 -21.15
N GLU A 179 5.31 14.57 -20.76
CA GLU A 179 4.33 15.34 -21.51
C GLU A 179 5.02 16.56 -22.16
N ALA A 180 4.63 16.93 -23.38
CA ALA A 180 5.17 18.12 -24.04
C ALA A 180 4.68 19.42 -23.38
N ASP A 181 3.48 19.39 -22.79
CA ASP A 181 2.92 20.50 -22.02
C ASP A 181 3.41 20.44 -20.55
N ALA A 182 4.50 21.17 -20.29
CA ALA A 182 5.09 21.25 -18.97
C ALA A 182 4.20 21.98 -17.94
N LEU A 183 3.30 22.88 -18.38
CA LEU A 183 2.40 23.60 -17.49
C LEU A 183 1.30 22.67 -16.98
N HIS A 184 0.66 21.95 -17.90
CA HIS A 184 -0.35 20.95 -17.55
C HIS A 184 0.23 19.86 -16.60
N GLN A 185 1.44 19.41 -16.88
CA GLN A 185 2.15 18.47 -16.01
C GLN A 185 2.44 19.06 -14.61
N TYR A 186 2.85 20.33 -14.53
CA TYR A 186 3.07 21.01 -13.26
C TYR A 186 1.77 21.09 -12.44
N GLU A 187 0.65 21.46 -13.07
CA GLU A 187 -0.66 21.55 -12.43
C GLU A 187 -1.06 20.21 -11.82
N ILE A 188 -1.06 19.14 -12.61
CA ILE A 188 -1.38 17.77 -12.14
C ILE A 188 -0.50 17.35 -10.94
N ILE A 189 0.81 17.60 -11.00
CA ILE A 189 1.73 17.22 -9.93
C ILE A 189 1.54 18.07 -8.67
N SER A 190 1.25 19.36 -8.83
CA SER A 190 1.12 20.31 -7.73
C SER A 190 -0.21 20.16 -6.98
N GLU A 191 -1.26 19.71 -7.67
CA GLU A 191 -2.60 19.54 -7.11
C GLU A 191 -2.84 18.18 -6.46
N LEU A 192 -1.99 17.20 -6.72
CA LEU A 192 -2.09 15.84 -6.18
C LEU A 192 -2.10 15.84 -4.64
N LYS A 193 -3.24 15.53 -4.02
CA LYS A 193 -3.37 15.43 -2.56
C LYS A 193 -3.74 14.00 -2.17
N ILE A 194 -3.10 13.52 -1.11
CA ILE A 194 -3.36 12.17 -0.60
C ILE A 194 -4.80 11.96 -0.13
N MET A 195 -5.47 13.05 0.28
CA MET A 195 -6.86 13.00 0.74
C MET A 195 -7.83 12.58 -0.37
N ASP A 196 -7.50 12.92 -1.61
CA ASP A 196 -8.31 12.59 -2.78
C ASP A 196 -8.38 11.07 -3.01
N PHE A 197 -7.33 10.35 -2.61
CA PHE A 197 -7.21 8.89 -2.73
C PHE A 197 -7.51 8.14 -1.42
N SER A 198 -7.90 8.83 -0.36
CA SER A 198 -7.97 8.25 1.00
C SER A 198 -8.91 7.04 1.11
N ILE A 199 -10.07 7.11 0.45
CA ILE A 199 -11.05 6.02 0.43
C ILE A 199 -10.49 4.82 -0.33
N ALA A 200 -9.94 5.05 -1.53
CA ALA A 200 -9.39 4.00 -2.37
C ALA A 200 -8.19 3.30 -1.72
N LEU A 201 -7.28 4.08 -1.12
CA LEU A 201 -6.12 3.57 -0.36
C LEU A 201 -6.54 2.76 0.87
N THR A 202 -7.56 3.21 1.60
CA THR A 202 -8.08 2.46 2.75
C THR A 202 -8.62 1.10 2.31
N GLY A 203 -9.47 1.08 1.28
CA GLY A 203 -10.00 -0.17 0.73
C GLY A 203 -8.92 -1.11 0.19
N LEU A 204 -7.84 -0.57 -0.37
CA LEU A 204 -6.68 -1.37 -0.79
C LEU A 204 -5.96 -2.01 0.42
N TYR A 205 -5.69 -1.25 1.48
CA TYR A 205 -5.01 -1.79 2.66
C TYR A 205 -5.85 -2.84 3.39
N GLU A 206 -7.17 -2.64 3.46
CA GLU A 206 -8.10 -3.66 3.98
C GLU A 206 -8.08 -4.94 3.13
N ALA A 207 -8.09 -4.79 1.80
CA ALA A 207 -8.01 -5.95 0.90
C ALA A 207 -6.66 -6.67 0.98
N SER A 208 -5.56 -5.93 1.15
CA SER A 208 -4.22 -6.47 1.35
C SER A 208 -4.11 -7.25 2.66
N ASP A 209 -4.59 -6.69 3.78
CA ASP A 209 -4.62 -7.41 5.07
C ASP A 209 -5.47 -8.69 4.99
N MET A 210 -6.62 -8.62 4.31
CA MET A 210 -7.45 -9.80 4.08
C MET A 210 -6.69 -10.86 3.27
N LEU A 211 -5.93 -10.47 2.24
CA LEU A 211 -5.14 -11.40 1.45
C LEU A 211 -4.00 -12.01 2.26
N LEU A 212 -3.26 -11.21 3.05
CA LEU A 212 -2.20 -11.72 3.92
C LEU A 212 -2.73 -12.79 4.87
N LYS A 213 -3.84 -12.52 5.57
CA LYS A 213 -4.48 -13.48 6.49
C LYS A 213 -4.91 -14.75 5.77
N SER A 214 -5.45 -14.62 4.56
CA SER A 214 -5.89 -15.75 3.73
C SER A 214 -4.70 -16.60 3.28
N LEU A 215 -3.60 -15.96 2.85
CA LEU A 215 -2.37 -16.63 2.44
C LEU A 215 -1.72 -17.38 3.60
N VAL A 216 -1.67 -16.79 4.80
CA VAL A 216 -1.13 -17.45 6.00
C VAL A 216 -1.97 -18.68 6.34
N LYS A 217 -3.30 -18.56 6.36
CA LYS A 217 -4.19 -19.70 6.63
C LYS A 217 -3.99 -20.82 5.62
N ALA A 218 -3.97 -20.49 4.33
CA ALA A 218 -3.73 -21.48 3.28
C ALA A 218 -2.33 -22.09 3.36
N MET A 219 -1.29 -21.33 3.70
CA MET A 219 0.07 -21.87 3.89
C MET A 219 0.12 -22.92 5.00
N LEU A 220 -0.52 -22.63 6.15
CA LEU A 220 -0.57 -23.56 7.28
C LEU A 220 -1.28 -24.85 6.89
N GLU A 221 -2.34 -24.74 6.10
CA GLU A 221 -3.08 -25.90 5.60
C GLU A 221 -2.30 -26.69 4.55
N ILE A 222 -1.61 -26.03 3.62
CA ILE A 222 -0.71 -26.68 2.63
C ILE A 222 0.40 -27.47 3.33
N GLY A 223 0.86 -26.97 4.49
CA GLY A 223 1.91 -27.60 5.29
C GLY A 223 1.47 -28.79 6.14
N THR A 224 0.19 -29.18 6.13
CA THR A 224 -0.26 -30.38 6.86
C THR A 224 0.29 -31.64 6.21
N THR A 225 0.46 -32.71 7.00
CA THR A 225 0.94 -34.00 6.50
C THR A 225 0.07 -34.51 5.36
N GLU A 226 -1.25 -34.46 5.51
CA GLU A 226 -2.23 -34.82 4.49
C GLU A 226 -1.99 -34.09 3.16
N ASN A 227 -1.86 -32.76 3.20
CA ASN A 227 -1.72 -31.95 1.99
C ASN A 227 -0.33 -32.03 1.36
N LEU A 228 0.70 -32.34 2.15
CA LEU A 228 2.02 -32.70 1.64
C LEU A 228 1.98 -34.05 0.92
N PHE A 229 1.29 -35.06 1.48
CA PHE A 229 1.10 -36.36 0.81
C PHE A 229 0.28 -36.22 -0.47
N ASN A 230 -0.75 -35.37 -0.48
CA ASN A 230 -1.53 -35.08 -1.68
C ASN A 230 -0.64 -34.58 -2.83
N GLN A 231 0.30 -33.67 -2.54
CA GLN A 231 1.23 -33.16 -3.57
C GLN A 231 2.15 -34.24 -4.14
N VAL A 232 2.70 -35.11 -3.28
CA VAL A 232 3.59 -36.19 -3.72
C VAL A 232 2.85 -37.21 -4.60
N ASN A 233 1.58 -37.48 -4.27
CA ASN A 233 0.74 -38.42 -5.02
C ASN A 233 0.06 -37.76 -6.23
N TYR A 234 0.07 -36.44 -6.33
CA TYR A 234 -0.51 -35.70 -7.45
C TYR A 234 0.35 -35.91 -8.71
N ARG A 235 0.06 -36.99 -9.43
CA ARG A 235 0.55 -37.18 -10.78
C ARG A 235 -0.16 -36.18 -11.69
N LYS A 236 0.60 -35.25 -12.27
CA LYS A 236 0.14 -34.48 -13.44
C LYS A 236 -0.40 -35.48 -14.46
N LYS A 237 -1.72 -35.50 -14.65
CA LYS A 237 -2.33 -36.10 -15.84
C LYS A 237 -2.01 -35.22 -17.05
#